data_AF-G3E7M1-F1
#
_entry.id   AF-G3E7M1-F1
#
_cell.length_a   1.000
_cell.length_b   1.000
_cell.length_c   1.000
_cell.angle_alpha   90.00
_cell.angle_beta   90.00
_cell.angle_gamma   90.00
#
_symmetry.space_group_name_H-M   'P 1'
#
loop_
_entity.id
_entity.type
_entity.pdbx_description
1 polymer ?
#
loop_
_entity_poly.entity_id
_entity_poly.type
_entity_poly.pdbx_seq_one_letter_code
_entity_poly.pdbx_strand_id
1 'polypeptide(L)'
;IADHYHCSLIGPTTPNRLFQWTGTIDPRGKAGGPAIDNPDDYAPVFGWTTYPERLRQAGITWKTYANDEVGDEGTHPYVGDYGDNPLWLFHQYHEALASKDPATRQLALDGGLHDGWKPDSGKGLDVTHLLEELGRDAAAGTLPAVSYVVAPYGWSEHPKASPDYGAHYTNAVIQALMSNPDTWARTVLL
;
A
#
# COMPACT_ATOMS: atom_id res chain seq x y z
N ILE A 1 -14.20 16.02 8.46
CA ILE A 1 -12.80 16.47 8.27
C ILE A 1 -12.20 16.58 9.66
N ALA A 2 -11.13 15.83 9.94
CA ALA A 2 -10.31 16.04 11.13
C ALA A 2 -9.25 17.08 10.73
N ASP A 3 -9.22 18.25 11.36
CA ASP A 3 -8.40 19.41 10.98
C ASP A 3 -7.20 19.63 11.92
N HIS A 4 -7.06 18.78 12.94
CA HIS A 4 -5.97 18.78 13.92
C HIS A 4 -5.16 17.47 13.86
N TYR A 5 -4.85 16.98 12.65
CA TYR A 5 -3.93 15.85 12.44
C TYR A 5 -2.55 16.37 12.04
N HIS A 6 -1.51 15.62 12.40
CA HIS A 6 -0.12 15.97 12.11
C HIS A 6 0.61 14.74 11.55
N CYS A 7 1.68 14.99 10.78
CA CYS A 7 2.63 13.92 10.46
C CYS A 7 3.21 13.32 11.74
N SER A 8 3.55 12.04 11.71
CA SER A 8 4.14 11.38 12.89
C SER A 8 5.58 11.81 13.12
N LEU A 9 6.28 12.20 12.05
CA LEU A 9 7.62 12.77 12.09
C LEU A 9 7.77 13.83 10.98
N ILE A 10 8.46 14.93 11.30
CA ILE A 10 8.90 15.92 10.31
C ILE A 10 10.04 15.29 9.50
N GLY A 11 9.75 14.84 8.30
CA GLY A 11 10.70 14.10 7.47
C GLY A 11 10.05 13.58 6.19
N PRO A 12 10.74 12.66 5.49
CA PRO A 12 10.31 12.20 4.18
C PRO A 12 9.18 11.15 4.28
N THR A 13 8.85 10.56 3.13
CA THR A 13 7.73 9.63 2.94
C THR A 13 7.82 8.38 3.82
N THR A 14 8.94 7.65 3.76
CA THR A 14 9.05 6.32 4.37
C THR A 14 8.80 6.33 5.89
N PRO A 15 9.41 7.21 6.70
CA PRO A 15 9.14 7.25 8.15
C PRO A 15 7.65 7.44 8.48
N ASN A 16 6.93 8.27 7.71
CA ASN A 16 5.50 8.51 7.95
C ASN A 16 4.62 7.32 7.51
N ARG A 17 4.96 6.65 6.41
CA ARG A 17 4.34 5.37 6.04
C ARG A 17 4.59 4.29 7.11
N LEU A 18 5.80 4.20 7.64
CA LEU A 18 6.13 3.24 8.71
C LEU A 18 5.29 3.45 9.97
N PHE A 19 4.99 4.70 10.36
CA PHE A 19 4.07 4.93 11.47
C PHE A 19 2.65 4.42 11.17
N GLN A 20 2.13 4.64 9.97
CA GLN A 20 0.81 4.16 9.58
C GLN A 20 0.73 2.62 9.49
N TRP A 21 1.78 1.94 9.00
CA TRP A 21 1.79 0.48 8.82
C TRP A 21 2.36 -0.30 10.01
N THR A 22 3.11 0.33 10.90
CA THR A 22 3.86 -0.40 11.95
C THR A 22 3.87 0.30 13.31
N GLY A 23 3.43 1.56 13.38
CA GLY A 23 3.37 2.34 14.61
C GLY A 23 4.72 2.85 15.12
N THR A 24 5.82 2.64 14.39
CA THR A 24 7.16 3.04 14.82
C THR A 24 8.13 3.17 13.64
N ILE A 25 9.28 3.77 13.92
CA ILE A 25 10.45 3.84 13.02
C ILE A 25 11.66 3.08 13.62
N ASP A 26 11.42 2.28 14.67
CA ASP A 26 12.44 1.65 15.50
C ASP A 26 13.49 2.66 16.03
N PRO A 27 13.08 3.59 16.92
CA PRO A 27 13.95 4.68 17.38
C PRO A 27 15.19 4.22 18.17
N ARG A 28 15.24 2.94 18.56
CA ARG A 28 16.39 2.34 19.26
C ARG A 28 17.36 1.61 18.33
N GLY A 29 17.05 1.53 17.04
CA GLY A 29 17.89 0.92 16.01
C GLY A 29 18.24 -0.54 16.27
N LYS A 30 17.26 -1.33 16.73
CA LYS A 30 17.46 -2.76 17.00
C LYS A 30 17.17 -3.65 15.79
N ALA A 31 16.45 -3.14 14.80
CA ALA A 31 15.91 -3.90 13.69
C ALA A 31 15.89 -3.08 12.39
N GLY A 32 16.94 -2.28 12.16
CA GLY A 32 17.13 -1.49 10.93
C GLY A 32 16.76 -0.01 11.04
N GLY A 33 16.19 0.43 12.17
CA GLY A 33 15.96 1.85 12.43
C GLY A 33 17.16 2.59 13.03
N PRO A 34 17.01 3.86 13.46
CA PRO A 34 15.82 4.69 13.26
C PRO A 34 15.65 5.05 11.78
N ALA A 35 14.47 4.76 11.21
CA ALA A 35 14.17 5.18 9.85
C ALA A 35 13.90 6.70 9.82
N ILE A 36 14.84 7.47 9.25
CA ILE A 36 14.78 8.94 9.18
C ILE A 36 14.92 9.47 7.74
N ASP A 37 15.15 8.58 6.78
CA ASP A 37 15.26 8.82 5.35
C ASP A 37 14.40 7.84 4.54
N ASN A 38 14.44 7.96 3.22
CA ASN A 38 13.85 6.98 2.30
C ASN A 38 14.97 6.04 1.83
N PRO A 39 14.96 4.76 2.23
CA PRO A 39 15.87 3.76 1.69
C PRO A 39 15.54 3.42 0.23
N ASP A 40 16.40 2.64 -0.42
CA ASP A 40 16.11 2.12 -1.76
C ASP A 40 14.81 1.30 -1.76
N ASP A 41 13.95 1.59 -2.74
CA ASP A 41 12.67 0.90 -2.88
C ASP A 41 12.85 -0.59 -3.08
N TYR A 42 11.89 -1.37 -2.59
CA TYR A 42 11.81 -2.82 -2.79
C TYR A 42 12.93 -3.64 -2.13
N ALA A 43 13.93 -3.00 -1.50
CA ALA A 43 15.01 -3.64 -0.78
C ALA A 43 14.67 -3.75 0.72
N PRO A 44 14.75 -4.94 1.34
CA PRO A 44 14.43 -5.08 2.75
C PRO A 44 15.54 -4.49 3.63
N VAL A 45 15.14 -3.65 4.58
CA VAL A 45 16.00 -2.95 5.55
C VAL A 45 15.56 -3.22 6.99
N PHE A 46 14.27 -3.46 7.21
CA PHE A 46 13.63 -3.48 8.52
C PHE A 46 13.24 -4.89 8.95
N GLY A 47 13.27 -5.14 10.27
CA GLY A 47 13.01 -6.47 10.85
C GLY A 47 12.10 -6.48 12.08
N TRP A 48 11.41 -5.39 12.40
CA TRP A 48 10.40 -5.39 13.47
C TRP A 48 9.04 -5.87 12.96
N THR A 49 8.18 -6.32 13.87
CA THR A 49 6.82 -6.75 13.54
C THR A 49 5.98 -5.56 13.06
N THR A 50 5.28 -5.71 11.93
CA THR A 50 4.37 -4.72 11.36
C THR A 50 2.96 -4.80 11.97
N TYR A 51 2.10 -3.82 11.70
CA TYR A 51 0.70 -3.90 12.10
C TYR A 51 -0.07 -4.99 11.31
N PRO A 52 0.11 -5.15 9.99
CA PRO A 52 -0.46 -6.27 9.26
C PRO A 52 -0.13 -7.67 9.81
N GLU A 53 1.12 -7.90 10.27
CA GLU A 53 1.46 -9.16 10.95
C GLU A 53 0.66 -9.37 12.24
N ARG A 54 0.42 -8.30 13.01
CA ARG A 54 -0.42 -8.35 14.22
C ARG A 54 -1.88 -8.63 13.87
N LEU A 55 -2.42 -8.03 12.80
CA LEU A 55 -3.77 -8.32 12.30
C LEU A 55 -3.89 -9.80 11.93
N ARG A 56 -2.93 -10.32 11.17
CA ARG A 56 -2.88 -11.75 10.80
C ARG A 56 -2.84 -12.66 12.03
N GLN A 57 -1.99 -12.35 13.01
CA GLN A 57 -1.89 -13.12 14.25
C GLN A 57 -3.20 -13.12 15.04
N ALA A 58 -3.96 -12.03 14.99
CA ALA A 58 -5.27 -11.89 15.60
C ALA A 58 -6.42 -12.54 14.79
N GLY A 59 -6.13 -13.11 13.62
CA GLY A 59 -7.15 -13.68 12.72
C GLY A 59 -8.00 -12.62 12.00
N ILE A 60 -7.52 -11.36 11.95
CA ILE A 60 -8.19 -10.26 11.24
C ILE A 60 -7.67 -10.24 9.80
N THR A 61 -8.58 -10.33 8.83
CA THR A 61 -8.22 -10.30 7.41
C THR A 61 -7.75 -8.91 7.01
N TRP A 62 -6.69 -8.85 6.20
CA TRP A 62 -6.17 -7.60 5.69
C TRP A 62 -5.51 -7.81 4.33
N LYS A 63 -5.37 -6.74 3.54
CA LYS A 63 -4.67 -6.77 2.26
C LYS A 63 -4.21 -5.38 1.81
N THR A 64 -3.14 -5.32 1.02
CA THR A 64 -2.73 -4.17 0.22
C THR A 64 -3.21 -4.31 -1.23
N TYR A 65 -3.92 -3.29 -1.70
CA TYR A 65 -4.31 -3.08 -3.09
C TYR A 65 -3.32 -2.09 -3.72
N ALA A 66 -2.44 -2.60 -4.57
CA ALA A 66 -1.44 -1.83 -5.31
C ALA A 66 -1.37 -2.40 -6.74
N ASN A 67 -1.07 -1.55 -7.73
CA ASN A 67 -0.85 -2.02 -9.09
C ASN A 67 0.53 -2.70 -9.18
N ASP A 68 0.63 -3.82 -9.91
CA ASP A 68 1.83 -4.66 -10.00
C ASP A 68 2.59 -4.52 -11.33
N GLU A 69 2.38 -3.41 -12.04
CA GLU A 69 3.15 -3.03 -13.24
C GLU A 69 4.29 -2.07 -12.89
N VAL A 70 5.37 -2.10 -13.66
CA VAL A 70 6.55 -1.26 -13.44
C VAL A 70 6.26 0.19 -13.78
N GLY A 71 6.37 1.09 -12.79
CA GLY A 71 6.19 2.53 -12.98
C GLY A 71 6.70 3.39 -11.82
N ASP A 72 7.13 4.61 -12.15
CA ASP A 72 7.78 5.58 -11.26
C ASP A 72 7.69 7.01 -11.86
N GLU A 73 8.09 8.06 -11.12
CA GLU A 73 8.02 9.50 -11.50
C GLU A 73 8.53 9.80 -12.91
N GLY A 74 9.60 9.13 -13.34
CA GLY A 74 10.23 9.35 -14.65
C GLY A 74 9.76 8.42 -15.76
N THR A 75 9.33 7.21 -15.44
CA THR A 75 9.03 6.15 -16.40
C THR A 75 7.73 5.46 -16.03
N HIS A 76 6.74 5.50 -16.91
CA HIS A 76 5.42 4.91 -16.68
C HIS A 76 4.74 5.44 -15.39
N PRO A 77 4.57 6.76 -15.24
CA PRO A 77 4.19 7.39 -13.97
C PRO A 77 2.79 7.03 -13.46
N TYR A 78 1.96 6.37 -14.27
CA TYR A 78 0.57 6.09 -13.94
C TYR A 78 0.31 4.63 -13.54
N VAL A 79 1.36 3.82 -13.38
CA VAL A 79 1.29 2.43 -12.92
C VAL A 79 2.34 2.16 -11.84
N GLY A 80 2.26 1.02 -11.16
CA GLY A 80 3.12 0.64 -10.04
C GLY A 80 2.65 1.19 -8.69
N ASP A 81 3.52 1.10 -7.69
CA ASP A 81 3.24 1.55 -6.33
C ASP A 81 4.15 2.70 -5.86
N TYR A 82 5.06 3.18 -6.72
CA TYR A 82 6.00 4.28 -6.44
C TYR A 82 6.89 4.07 -5.21
N GLY A 83 7.09 2.82 -4.76
CA GLY A 83 7.80 2.54 -3.50
C GLY A 83 7.02 2.92 -2.24
N ASP A 84 5.75 3.33 -2.39
CA ASP A 84 4.92 3.82 -1.28
C ASP A 84 4.31 2.72 -0.42
N ASN A 85 4.46 1.44 -0.82
CA ASN A 85 4.12 0.30 0.01
C ASN A 85 5.33 -0.09 0.91
N PRO A 86 5.33 0.29 2.21
CA PRO A 86 6.50 0.09 3.07
C PRO A 86 6.76 -1.39 3.40
N LEU A 87 5.82 -2.31 3.11
CA LEU A 87 5.99 -3.73 3.41
C LEU A 87 7.11 -4.38 2.59
N TRP A 88 7.42 -3.79 1.43
CA TRP A 88 8.61 -4.11 0.64
C TRP A 88 9.93 -3.91 1.38
N LEU A 89 9.96 -3.06 2.40
CA LEU A 89 11.18 -2.75 3.15
C LEU A 89 11.43 -3.70 4.33
N PHE A 90 10.61 -4.76 4.49
CA PHE A 90 10.70 -5.68 5.63
C PHE A 90 11.18 -7.07 5.24
N HIS A 91 12.21 -7.58 5.92
CA HIS A 91 12.81 -8.88 5.65
C HIS A 91 11.79 -10.02 5.64
N GLN A 92 10.86 -10.04 6.60
CA GLN A 92 9.88 -11.11 6.74
C GLN A 92 8.94 -11.26 5.53
N TYR A 93 8.68 -10.19 4.77
CA TYR A 93 7.82 -10.26 3.59
C TYR A 93 8.57 -10.85 2.39
N HIS A 94 9.85 -10.53 2.24
CA HIS A 94 10.71 -11.17 1.24
C HIS A 94 10.94 -12.65 1.54
N GLU A 95 11.20 -12.99 2.80
CA GLU A 95 11.32 -14.37 3.26
C GLU A 95 10.00 -15.15 3.03
N ALA A 96 8.86 -14.52 3.33
CA ALA A 96 7.56 -15.11 3.07
C ALA A 96 7.34 -15.33 1.57
N LEU A 97 7.66 -14.36 0.71
CA LEU A 97 7.52 -14.48 -0.74
C LEU A 97 8.37 -15.64 -1.29
N ALA A 98 9.59 -15.82 -0.77
CA ALA A 98 10.49 -16.90 -1.14
C ALA A 98 10.08 -18.28 -0.59
N SER A 99 9.17 -18.33 0.38
CA SER A 99 8.73 -19.58 1.00
C SER A 99 7.96 -20.47 0.03
N LYS A 100 8.18 -21.79 0.15
CA LYS A 100 7.42 -22.82 -0.57
C LYS A 100 6.12 -23.21 0.14
N ASP A 101 5.98 -22.86 1.41
CA ASP A 101 4.74 -23.07 2.16
C ASP A 101 3.70 -22.01 1.74
N PRO A 102 2.56 -22.40 1.14
CA PRO A 102 1.54 -21.45 0.71
C PRO A 102 1.01 -20.57 1.84
N ALA A 103 0.88 -21.13 3.05
CA ALA A 103 0.37 -20.36 4.18
C ALA A 103 1.36 -19.24 4.56
N THR A 104 2.65 -19.54 4.63
CA THR A 104 3.68 -18.52 4.85
C THR A 104 3.70 -17.49 3.71
N ARG A 105 3.71 -17.96 2.45
CA ARG A 105 3.74 -17.08 1.26
C ARG A 105 2.59 -16.10 1.18
N GLN A 106 1.41 -16.47 1.71
CA GLN A 106 0.26 -15.59 1.76
C GLN A 106 0.54 -14.27 2.49
N LEU A 107 1.52 -14.20 3.42
CA LEU A 107 1.89 -12.95 4.08
C LEU A 107 2.35 -11.89 3.07
N ALA A 108 3.19 -12.31 2.13
CA ALA A 108 3.75 -11.45 1.10
C ALA A 108 2.67 -11.04 0.10
N LEU A 109 1.82 -11.98 -0.32
CA LEU A 109 0.74 -11.73 -1.26
C LEU A 109 -0.32 -10.77 -0.70
N ASP A 110 -0.72 -10.96 0.55
CA ASP A 110 -1.61 -10.01 1.25
C ASP A 110 -0.92 -8.65 1.42
N GLY A 111 0.41 -8.63 1.57
CA GLY A 111 1.23 -7.43 1.62
C GLY A 111 1.36 -6.69 0.30
N GLY A 112 0.89 -7.26 -0.82
CA GLY A 112 1.06 -6.70 -2.16
C GLY A 112 2.45 -6.96 -2.76
N LEU A 113 3.28 -7.82 -2.16
CA LEU A 113 4.55 -8.23 -2.76
C LEU A 113 4.32 -9.31 -3.81
N HIS A 114 5.14 -9.27 -4.85
CA HIS A 114 5.07 -10.21 -5.97
C HIS A 114 6.46 -10.51 -6.53
N ASP A 115 6.58 -11.62 -7.26
CA ASP A 115 7.85 -12.04 -7.87
C ASP A 115 8.01 -11.36 -9.23
N GLY A 116 8.52 -10.12 -9.19
CA GLY A 116 8.80 -9.30 -10.37
C GLY A 116 7.63 -8.44 -10.84
N TRP A 117 7.95 -7.26 -11.37
CA TRP A 117 6.99 -6.29 -11.90
C TRP A 117 6.55 -6.66 -13.32
N LYS A 118 5.26 -6.50 -13.61
CA LYS A 118 4.73 -6.62 -14.98
C LYS A 118 5.14 -5.40 -15.81
N PRO A 119 5.27 -5.52 -17.15
CA PRO A 119 5.45 -4.34 -17.99
C PRO A 119 4.22 -3.43 -17.95
N ASP A 120 4.42 -2.11 -18.10
CA ASP A 120 3.32 -1.16 -18.29
C ASP A 120 2.43 -1.60 -19.46
N SER A 121 1.16 -1.81 -19.15
CA SER A 121 0.12 -2.25 -20.07
C SER A 121 -0.37 -1.13 -21.01
N GLY A 122 0.05 0.12 -20.77
CA GLY A 122 -0.44 1.33 -21.45
C GLY A 122 -1.79 1.82 -20.91
N LYS A 123 -2.27 1.23 -19.82
CA LYS A 123 -3.58 1.53 -19.21
C LYS A 123 -3.50 2.33 -17.91
N GLY A 124 -2.34 2.82 -17.52
CA GLY A 124 -2.20 3.55 -16.24
C GLY A 124 -3.12 4.78 -16.08
N LEU A 125 -3.55 5.39 -17.19
CA LEU A 125 -4.52 6.49 -17.15
C LEU A 125 -5.97 6.06 -16.89
N ASP A 126 -6.25 4.75 -16.98
CA ASP A 126 -7.54 4.17 -16.60
C ASP A 126 -7.49 3.76 -15.13
N VAL A 127 -8.07 4.60 -14.27
CA VAL A 127 -8.11 4.34 -12.83
C VAL A 127 -8.87 3.05 -12.47
N THR A 128 -9.79 2.59 -13.31
CA THR A 128 -10.53 1.35 -13.07
C THR A 128 -9.67 0.11 -13.29
N HIS A 129 -8.67 0.20 -14.17
CA HIS A 129 -7.64 -0.82 -14.36
C HIS A 129 -6.74 -0.91 -13.12
N LEU A 130 -6.32 0.23 -12.56
CA LEU A 130 -5.49 0.28 -11.36
C LEU A 130 -6.20 -0.24 -10.11
N LEU A 131 -7.51 0.03 -10.01
CA LEU A 131 -8.35 -0.34 -8.88
C LEU A 131 -9.19 -1.59 -9.15
N GLU A 132 -8.87 -2.38 -10.19
CA GLU A 132 -9.71 -3.51 -10.62
C GLU A 132 -9.98 -4.48 -9.46
N GLU A 133 -8.94 -4.80 -8.69
CA GLU A 133 -9.05 -5.71 -7.56
C GLU A 133 -9.90 -5.16 -6.42
N LEU A 134 -9.65 -3.90 -6.03
CA LEU A 134 -10.45 -3.22 -5.01
C LEU A 134 -11.93 -3.14 -5.43
N GLY A 135 -12.18 -2.75 -6.67
CA GLY A 135 -13.52 -2.61 -7.23
C GLY A 135 -14.28 -3.93 -7.24
N ARG A 136 -13.61 -5.02 -7.64
CA ARG A 136 -14.19 -6.37 -7.63
C ARG A 136 -14.56 -6.81 -6.21
N ASP A 137 -13.66 -6.66 -5.25
CA ASP A 137 -13.86 -7.10 -3.88
C ASP A 137 -14.90 -6.24 -3.15
N ALA A 138 -14.94 -4.94 -3.42
CA ALA A 138 -15.96 -4.03 -2.90
C ALA A 138 -17.35 -4.38 -3.43
N ALA A 139 -17.49 -4.58 -4.74
CA ALA A 139 -18.74 -4.95 -5.38
C ALA A 139 -19.25 -6.32 -4.89
N ALA A 140 -18.36 -7.28 -4.70
CA ALA A 140 -18.68 -8.62 -4.18
C ALA A 140 -18.95 -8.65 -2.67
N GLY A 141 -18.66 -7.56 -1.94
CA GLY A 141 -18.80 -7.52 -0.49
C GLY A 141 -17.78 -8.39 0.25
N THR A 142 -16.61 -8.62 -0.35
CA THR A 142 -15.55 -9.52 0.12
C THR A 142 -14.27 -8.79 0.53
N LEU A 143 -14.29 -7.45 0.66
CA LEU A 143 -13.15 -6.71 1.20
C LEU A 143 -12.69 -7.31 2.54
N PRO A 144 -11.37 -7.36 2.78
CA PRO A 144 -10.86 -7.72 4.09
C PRO A 144 -11.22 -6.66 5.13
N ALA A 145 -11.14 -7.03 6.41
CA ALA A 145 -11.46 -6.12 7.51
C ALA A 145 -10.56 -4.87 7.52
N VAL A 146 -9.33 -4.96 7.01
CA VAL A 146 -8.42 -3.82 6.80
C VAL A 146 -7.88 -3.84 5.37
N SER A 147 -8.16 -2.78 4.60
CA SER A 147 -7.67 -2.63 3.23
C SER A 147 -6.74 -1.43 3.14
N TYR A 148 -5.52 -1.64 2.63
CA TYR A 148 -4.59 -0.57 2.28
C TYR A 148 -4.65 -0.32 0.78
N VAL A 149 -4.76 0.92 0.34
CA VAL A 149 -4.76 1.28 -1.09
C VAL A 149 -3.54 2.14 -1.38
N VAL A 150 -2.71 1.72 -2.33
CA VAL A 150 -1.48 2.41 -2.71
C VAL A 150 -1.59 2.87 -4.15
N ALA A 151 -1.41 4.18 -4.35
CA ALA A 151 -1.52 4.81 -5.66
C ALA A 151 -0.16 4.85 -6.38
N PRO A 152 -0.14 4.73 -7.72
CA PRO A 152 1.05 5.07 -8.49
C PRO A 152 1.43 6.55 -8.36
N TYR A 153 2.67 6.90 -8.70
CA TYR A 153 3.22 8.25 -8.61
C TYR A 153 2.27 9.34 -9.15
N GLY A 154 1.83 9.20 -10.42
CA GLY A 154 1.03 10.18 -11.13
C GLY A 154 -0.36 10.40 -10.53
N TRP A 155 -0.79 9.51 -9.64
CA TRP A 155 -2.06 9.53 -8.92
C TRP A 155 -1.90 9.87 -7.43
N SER A 156 -0.68 10.08 -6.94
CA SER A 156 -0.37 10.20 -5.51
C SER A 156 -0.38 11.64 -4.95
N GLU A 157 -0.49 12.66 -5.83
CA GLU A 157 -0.26 14.07 -5.49
C GLU A 157 1.14 14.40 -4.95
N HIS A 158 2.13 13.53 -5.19
CA HIS A 158 3.53 13.89 -4.96
C HIS A 158 3.84 15.25 -5.63
N PRO A 159 4.70 16.15 -5.08
CA PRO A 159 4.70 17.58 -5.46
C PRO A 159 4.80 17.96 -6.96
N LYS A 160 5.28 17.07 -7.82
CA LYS A 160 5.32 17.25 -9.29
C LYS A 160 4.18 16.53 -10.03
N ALA A 161 3.45 15.63 -9.39
CA ALA A 161 2.22 15.02 -9.86
C ALA A 161 1.04 15.99 -9.70
N SER A 162 0.04 15.85 -10.56
CA SER A 162 -1.07 16.79 -10.63
C SER A 162 -2.15 16.48 -9.58
N PRO A 163 -2.59 17.46 -8.76
CA PRO A 163 -3.63 17.23 -7.75
C PRO A 163 -4.99 16.78 -8.30
N ASP A 164 -5.34 17.14 -9.53
CA ASP A 164 -6.59 16.69 -10.17
C ASP A 164 -6.60 15.18 -10.42
N TYR A 165 -5.45 14.57 -10.71
CA TYR A 165 -5.31 13.12 -10.79
C TYR A 165 -5.49 12.46 -9.42
N GLY A 166 -4.86 12.97 -8.35
CA GLY A 166 -5.07 12.41 -7.01
C GLY A 166 -6.53 12.52 -6.54
N ALA A 167 -7.20 13.64 -6.83
CA ALA A 167 -8.63 13.79 -6.60
C ALA A 167 -9.46 12.77 -7.41
N HIS A 168 -9.09 12.51 -8.67
CA HIS A 168 -9.75 11.50 -9.50
C HIS A 168 -9.55 10.07 -8.96
N TYR A 169 -8.32 9.72 -8.54
CA TYR A 169 -8.01 8.44 -7.93
C TYR A 169 -8.79 8.21 -6.63
N THR A 170 -8.80 9.21 -5.76
CA THR A 170 -9.58 9.18 -4.50
C THR A 170 -11.07 9.02 -4.78
N ASN A 171 -11.62 9.75 -5.76
CA ASN A 171 -13.01 9.59 -6.16
C ASN A 171 -13.29 8.17 -6.69
N ALA A 172 -12.39 7.58 -7.47
CA ALA A 172 -12.55 6.22 -7.97
C ALA A 172 -12.57 5.17 -6.83
N VAL A 173 -11.72 5.33 -5.80
CA VAL A 173 -11.78 4.51 -4.57
C VAL A 173 -13.16 4.64 -3.91
N ILE A 174 -13.67 5.86 -3.76
CA ILE A 174 -15.01 6.09 -3.18
C ILE A 174 -16.10 5.42 -4.02
N GLN A 175 -16.05 5.57 -5.35
CA GLN A 175 -17.01 4.92 -6.25
C GLN A 175 -16.95 3.39 -6.18
N ALA A 176 -15.75 2.81 -6.07
CA ALA A 176 -15.57 1.38 -5.87
C ALA A 176 -16.27 0.91 -4.59
N LEU A 177 -16.08 1.62 -3.46
CA LEU A 177 -16.74 1.29 -2.20
C LEU A 177 -18.27 1.49 -2.25
N MET A 178 -18.74 2.52 -2.96
CA MET A 178 -20.17 2.80 -3.15
C MET A 178 -20.88 1.87 -4.15
N SER A 179 -20.13 1.06 -4.91
CA SER A 179 -20.69 0.11 -5.88
C SER A 179 -21.58 -0.96 -5.24
N ASN A 180 -21.40 -1.21 -3.94
CA ASN A 180 -22.24 -2.09 -3.13
C ASN A 180 -22.72 -1.34 -1.87
N PRO A 181 -24.03 -1.10 -1.70
CA PRO A 181 -24.57 -0.38 -0.55
C PRO A 181 -24.24 -1.00 0.81
N ASP A 182 -24.18 -2.33 0.90
CA ASP A 182 -23.84 -3.03 2.14
C ASP A 182 -22.35 -2.88 2.48
N THR A 183 -21.48 -2.88 1.46
CA THR A 183 -20.06 -2.56 1.64
C THR A 183 -19.89 -1.13 2.14
N TRP A 184 -20.52 -0.15 1.49
CA TRP A 184 -20.43 1.25 1.90
C TRP A 184 -20.93 1.47 3.33
N ALA A 185 -22.08 0.90 3.68
CA ALA A 185 -22.71 1.09 4.99
C ALA A 185 -21.87 0.59 6.18
N ARG A 186 -20.89 -0.29 5.95
CA ARG A 186 -20.00 -0.88 6.97
C ARG A 186 -18.54 -0.49 6.85
N THR A 187 -18.20 0.41 5.93
CA THR A 187 -16.82 0.80 5.66
C THR A 187 -16.52 2.19 6.20
N VAL A 188 -15.35 2.35 6.82
CA VAL A 188 -14.75 3.65 7.11
C VAL A 188 -13.58 3.82 6.16
N LEU A 189 -13.60 4.89 5.36
CA LEU A 189 -12.46 5.33 4.55
C LEU A 189 -11.72 6.42 5.34
N LEU A 190 -10.41 6.26 5.47
CA LEU A 190 -9.50 7.18 6.18
C LEU A 190 -8.60 7.91 5.18
#